data_AF-A0A0N4X0A3-F1
#
_entry.id   AF-A0A0N4X0A3-F1
#
_cell.length_a   1.000
_cell.length_b   1.000
_cell.length_c   1.000
_cell.angle_alpha   90.00
_cell.angle_beta   90.00
_cell.angle_gamma   90.00
#
_symmetry.space_group_name_H-M   'P 1'
#
loop_
_entity.id
_entity.type
_entity.pdbx_description
1 polymer ?
#
loop_
_entity_poly.entity_id
_entity_poly.type
_entity_poly.pdbx_seq_one_letter_code
_entity_poly.pdbx_strand_id
1 'polypeptide(L)'
;MNTSELQRKYERLLHAIPPLPTPTQLYKKIVATCRYLHETLRNMTTLTERIANLRRSGEVWKECIAELQIIETLKEKQELEFIFIRITQSAITHLIATGAISESNWRVIITQPLYDDRENYILMKQSTIETVIEDQLKILSEQQSLLNDFRRILEEEGYAGFPESRHHVFGQLQSANKRKLEMTAKDAICR
;
A
#
# COMPACT_ATOMS: atom_id res chain seq x y z
N MET A 1 4.06 -47.60 13.85
CA MET A 1 4.32 -46.26 14.42
C MET A 1 3.68 -46.23 15.80
N ASN A 2 4.46 -46.10 16.87
CA ASN A 2 3.95 -46.18 18.23
C ASN A 2 3.14 -44.91 18.57
N THR A 3 1.97 -45.06 19.21
CA THR A 3 1.09 -43.94 19.60
C THR A 3 1.80 -42.90 20.47
N SER A 4 2.76 -43.34 21.30
CA SER A 4 3.59 -42.48 22.13
C SER A 4 4.56 -41.57 21.34
N GLU A 5 5.09 -42.04 20.21
CA GLU A 5 5.93 -41.21 19.33
C GLU A 5 5.11 -40.18 18.55
N LEU A 6 3.90 -40.57 18.12
CA LEU A 6 2.94 -39.67 17.49
C LEU A 6 2.50 -38.55 18.44
N GLN A 7 2.20 -38.88 19.70
CA GLN A 7 1.82 -37.90 20.72
C GLN A 7 2.93 -36.89 20.97
N ARG A 8 4.18 -37.37 21.10
CA ARG A 8 5.35 -36.51 21.35
C ARG A 8 5.69 -35.62 20.16
N LYS A 9 5.47 -36.10 18.93
CA LYS A 9 5.64 -35.31 17.70
C LYS A 9 4.53 -34.27 17.57
N TYR A 10 3.30 -34.63 17.93
CA TYR A 10 2.16 -33.71 17.99
C TYR A 10 2.40 -32.58 18.99
N GLU A 11 2.80 -32.88 20.22
CA GLU A 11 3.11 -31.87 21.24
C GLU A 11 4.24 -30.94 20.82
N ARG A 12 5.31 -31.48 20.22
CA ARG A 12 6.40 -30.66 19.66
C ARG A 12 5.93 -29.71 18.56
N LEU A 13 5.07 -30.18 17.66
CA LEU A 13 4.49 -29.34 16.62
C LEU A 13 3.58 -28.28 17.23
N LEU A 14 2.77 -28.64 18.22
CA LEU A 14 1.86 -27.74 18.89
C LEU A 14 2.60 -26.63 19.65
N HIS A 15 3.75 -26.94 20.28
CA HIS A 15 4.63 -25.97 20.93
C HIS A 15 5.50 -25.16 19.97
N ALA A 16 5.71 -25.62 18.73
CA ALA A 16 6.43 -24.88 17.70
C ALA A 16 5.57 -23.81 17.02
N ILE A 17 4.24 -23.93 17.11
CA ILE A 17 3.30 -22.94 16.59
C ILE A 17 3.17 -21.83 17.64
N PRO A 18 3.48 -20.56 17.31
CA PRO A 18 3.24 -19.46 18.24
C PRO A 18 1.75 -19.37 18.60
N PRO A 19 1.42 -19.05 19.86
CA PRO A 19 0.03 -18.94 20.28
C PRO A 19 -0.68 -17.86 19.46
N LEU A 20 -1.93 -18.14 19.08
CA LEU A 20 -2.75 -17.15 18.38
C LEU A 20 -2.91 -15.90 19.25
N PRO A 21 -2.89 -14.69 18.66
CA PRO A 21 -3.14 -13.48 19.39
C PRO A 21 -4.55 -13.53 20.00
N THR A 22 -4.71 -12.98 21.20
CA THR A 22 -6.05 -12.83 21.79
C THR A 22 -6.88 -11.85 20.95
N PRO A 23 -8.22 -11.93 20.98
CA PRO A 23 -9.07 -10.98 20.25
C PRO A 23 -8.74 -9.52 20.54
N THR A 24 -8.40 -9.18 21.79
CA THR A 24 -8.00 -7.83 22.20
C THR A 24 -6.66 -7.41 21.58
N GLN A 25 -5.66 -8.31 21.54
CA GLN A 25 -4.37 -8.03 20.92
C GLN A 25 -4.52 -7.81 19.41
N LEU A 26 -5.31 -8.65 18.74
CA LEU A 26 -5.56 -8.49 17.32
C LEU A 26 -6.36 -7.23 17.03
N TYR A 27 -7.39 -6.92 17.82
CA TYR A 27 -8.15 -5.66 17.66
C TYR A 27 -7.25 -4.44 17.73
N LYS A 28 -6.37 -4.35 18.75
CA LYS A 28 -5.39 -3.26 18.86
C LYS A 28 -4.48 -3.19 17.62
N LYS A 29 -4.04 -4.34 17.12
CA LYS A 29 -3.22 -4.42 15.91
C LYS A 29 -3.98 -3.93 14.68
N ILE A 30 -5.24 -4.31 14.52
CA ILE A 30 -6.11 -3.88 13.42
C ILE A 30 -6.35 -2.38 13.48
N VAL A 31 -6.67 -1.83 14.65
CA VAL A 31 -6.83 -0.37 14.81
C VAL A 31 -5.55 0.37 14.43
N ALA A 32 -4.39 -0.11 14.89
CA ALA A 32 -3.10 0.46 14.52
C ALA A 32 -2.85 0.36 13.01
N THR A 33 -3.16 -0.78 12.40
CA THR A 33 -3.05 -1.00 10.95
C THR A 33 -3.99 -0.10 10.14
N CYS A 34 -5.21 0.16 10.62
CA CYS A 34 -6.14 1.07 9.95
C CYS A 34 -5.67 2.52 10.06
N ARG A 35 -5.07 2.93 11.19
CA ARG A 35 -4.40 4.24 11.30
C ARG A 35 -3.22 4.34 10.34
N TYR A 36 -2.42 3.29 10.28
CA TYR A 36 -1.29 3.22 9.37
C TYR A 36 -1.72 3.28 7.89
N LEU A 37 -2.84 2.65 7.52
CA LEU A 37 -3.43 2.78 6.19
C LEU A 37 -3.73 4.25 5.84
N HIS A 38 -4.34 5.00 6.75
CA HIS A 38 -4.61 6.43 6.54
C HIS A 38 -3.33 7.24 6.35
N GLU A 39 -2.28 6.93 7.09
CA GLU A 39 -0.96 7.54 6.92
C GLU A 39 -0.34 7.19 5.56
N THR A 40 -0.36 5.91 5.16
CA THR A 40 0.13 5.45 3.86
C THR A 40 -0.64 6.12 2.71
N LEU A 41 -1.97 6.27 2.82
CA LEU A 41 -2.79 6.99 1.83
C LEU A 41 -2.41 8.47 1.71
N ARG A 42 -2.02 9.13 2.81
CA ARG A 42 -1.49 10.50 2.74
C ARG A 42 -0.16 10.54 2.01
N ASN A 43 0.73 9.60 2.33
CA ASN A 43 2.04 9.50 1.69
C ASN A 43 1.94 9.21 0.18
N MET A 44 0.87 8.55 -0.29
CA MET A 44 0.59 8.38 -1.73
C MET A 44 0.44 9.70 -2.47
N THR A 45 -0.15 10.72 -1.82
CA THR A 45 -0.29 12.06 -2.42
C THR A 45 1.09 12.68 -2.62
N THR A 46 1.96 12.59 -1.62
CA THR A 46 3.35 13.05 -1.69
C THR A 46 4.14 12.34 -2.80
N LEU A 47 3.98 11.01 -2.94
CA LEU A 47 4.64 10.27 -4.04
C LEU A 47 4.16 10.78 -5.40
N THR A 48 2.85 10.96 -5.56
CA THR A 48 2.25 11.43 -6.81
C THR A 48 2.73 12.84 -7.17
N GLU A 49 2.85 13.72 -6.18
CA GLU A 49 3.42 15.06 -6.34
C GLU A 49 4.91 15.03 -6.72
N ARG A 50 5.72 14.18 -6.08
CA ARG A 50 7.14 14.02 -6.42
C ARG A 50 7.32 13.50 -7.84
N ILE A 51 6.53 12.52 -8.24
CA ILE A 51 6.48 12.05 -9.63
C ILE A 51 6.17 13.23 -10.55
N ALA A 52 5.11 13.99 -10.28
CA ALA A 52 4.70 15.14 -11.09
C ALA A 52 5.76 16.26 -11.14
N ASN A 53 6.54 16.43 -10.08
CA ASN A 53 7.64 17.39 -10.02
C ASN A 53 8.84 16.91 -10.84
N LEU A 54 9.22 15.64 -10.72
CA LEU A 54 10.27 15.04 -11.56
C LEU A 54 9.93 15.18 -13.05
N ARG A 55 8.65 15.03 -13.44
CA ARG A 55 8.22 15.23 -14.85
C ARG A 55 8.42 16.65 -15.36
N ARG A 56 8.40 17.64 -14.48
CA ARG A 56 8.50 19.07 -14.80
C ARG A 56 9.90 19.62 -14.53
N SER A 57 10.80 18.80 -13.99
CA SER A 57 12.13 19.22 -13.61
C SER A 57 12.95 19.52 -14.87
N GLY A 58 13.56 20.71 -14.89
CA GLY A 58 14.58 21.10 -15.86
C GLY A 58 16.00 20.77 -15.39
N GLU A 59 16.14 20.00 -14.32
CA GLU A 59 17.43 19.67 -13.69
C GLU A 59 18.35 18.83 -14.60
N VAL A 60 19.60 18.71 -14.17
CA VAL A 60 20.60 17.92 -14.88
C VAL A 60 20.22 16.44 -14.80
N TRP A 61 20.46 15.68 -15.87
CA TRP A 61 20.05 14.27 -15.97
C TRP A 61 20.45 13.41 -14.76
N LYS A 62 21.63 13.67 -14.17
CA LYS A 62 22.14 12.97 -12.97
C LYS A 62 21.31 13.22 -11.72
N GLU A 63 20.74 14.42 -11.58
CA GLU A 63 19.86 14.76 -10.47
C GLU A 63 18.50 14.11 -10.68
N CYS A 64 17.99 14.14 -11.92
CA CYS A 64 16.75 13.46 -12.28
C CYS A 64 16.83 11.93 -12.07
N ILE A 65 17.96 11.29 -12.38
CA ILE A 65 18.10 9.84 -12.21
C ILE A 65 18.18 9.43 -10.73
N ALA A 66 18.84 10.24 -9.89
CA ALA A 66 18.89 10.02 -8.45
C ALA A 66 17.50 10.19 -7.82
N GLU A 67 16.76 11.23 -8.20
CA GLU A 67 15.39 11.45 -7.73
C GLU A 67 14.45 10.33 -8.21
N LEU A 68 14.62 9.85 -9.44
CA LEU A 68 13.86 8.71 -9.96
C LEU A 68 14.07 7.44 -9.10
N GLN A 69 15.31 7.12 -8.73
CA GLN A 69 15.60 5.96 -7.86
C GLN A 69 14.95 6.09 -6.48
N ILE A 70 14.93 7.29 -5.91
CA ILE A 70 14.25 7.56 -4.63
C ILE A 70 12.74 7.33 -4.78
N ILE A 71 12.14 7.85 -5.85
CA ILE A 71 10.72 7.69 -6.14
C ILE A 71 10.34 6.21 -6.30
N GLU A 72 11.15 5.44 -7.02
CA GLU A 72 10.94 3.99 -7.22
C GLU A 72 11.01 3.22 -5.91
N THR A 73 12.01 3.54 -5.07
CA THR A 73 12.15 2.93 -3.74
C THR A 73 10.96 3.26 -2.85
N LEU A 74 10.47 4.50 -2.89
CA LEU A 74 9.27 4.91 -2.12
C LEU A 74 8.01 4.23 -2.62
N LYS A 75 7.87 4.04 -3.92
CA LYS A 75 6.77 3.29 -4.54
C LYS A 75 6.78 1.83 -4.08
N GLU A 76 7.92 1.14 -4.15
CA GLU A 76 8.06 -0.24 -3.67
C GLU A 76 7.75 -0.36 -2.17
N LYS A 77 8.25 0.59 -1.37
CA LYS A 77 7.92 0.68 0.05
C LYS A 77 6.40 0.77 0.25
N GLN A 78 5.70 1.64 -0.47
CA GLN A 78 4.25 1.81 -0.34
C GLN A 78 3.47 0.55 -0.75
N GLU A 79 3.91 -0.15 -1.81
CA GLU A 79 3.31 -1.45 -2.19
C GLU A 79 3.43 -2.47 -1.04
N LEU A 80 4.59 -2.56 -0.40
CA LEU A 80 4.80 -3.44 0.74
C LEU A 80 3.95 -3.04 1.95
N GLU A 81 3.78 -1.75 2.22
CA GLU A 81 2.90 -1.26 3.28
C GLU A 81 1.45 -1.69 3.04
N PHE A 82 0.94 -1.53 1.82
CA PHE A 82 -0.41 -1.97 1.44
C PHE A 82 -0.60 -3.50 1.55
N ILE A 83 0.37 -4.28 1.10
CA ILE A 83 0.35 -5.74 1.24
C ILE A 83 0.36 -6.15 2.72
N PHE A 84 1.18 -5.50 3.55
CA PHE A 84 1.23 -5.76 4.98
C PHE A 84 -0.11 -5.47 5.67
N ILE A 85 -0.77 -4.37 5.30
CA ILE A 85 -2.11 -4.01 5.80
C ILE A 85 -3.10 -5.12 5.43
N ARG A 86 -3.14 -5.55 4.16
CA ARG A 86 -4.02 -6.63 3.68
C ARG A 86 -3.82 -7.94 4.45
N ILE A 87 -2.57 -8.36 4.65
CA ILE A 87 -2.25 -9.57 5.43
C ILE A 87 -2.72 -9.44 6.87
N THR A 88 -2.57 -8.26 7.48
CA THR A 88 -3.00 -8.06 8.87
C THR A 88 -4.53 -8.08 9.00
N GLN A 89 -5.26 -7.57 8.00
CA GLN A 89 -6.72 -7.64 7.97
C GLN A 89 -7.23 -9.08 7.77
N SER A 90 -6.54 -9.93 6.99
CA SER A 90 -6.96 -11.32 6.78
C SER A 90 -6.84 -12.19 8.05
N ALA A 91 -6.08 -11.76 9.05
CA ALA A 91 -6.02 -12.42 10.36
C ALA A 91 -7.37 -12.40 11.11
N ILE A 92 -8.29 -11.49 10.78
CA ILE A 92 -9.66 -11.46 11.32
C ILE A 92 -10.40 -12.75 10.96
N THR A 93 -10.34 -13.13 9.69
CA THR A 93 -11.00 -14.33 9.16
C THR A 93 -10.52 -15.58 9.88
N HIS A 94 -9.24 -15.62 10.27
CA HIS A 94 -8.67 -16.73 11.03
C HIS A 94 -9.23 -16.81 12.47
N LEU A 95 -9.46 -15.69 13.15
CA LEU A 95 -10.06 -15.72 14.50
C LEU A 95 -11.53 -16.15 14.47
N ILE A 96 -12.28 -15.74 13.45
CA ILE A 96 -13.66 -16.18 13.26
C ILE A 96 -13.68 -17.69 12.96
N ALA A 97 -12.83 -18.15 12.05
CA ALA A 97 -12.74 -19.56 11.67
C ALA A 97 -12.31 -20.48 12.83
N THR A 98 -11.45 -19.99 13.73
CA THR A 98 -10.99 -20.71 14.92
C THR A 98 -11.94 -20.60 16.12
N GLY A 99 -13.03 -19.84 16.00
CA GLY A 99 -14.01 -19.63 17.08
C GLY A 99 -13.49 -18.76 18.23
N ALA A 100 -12.34 -18.11 18.07
CA ALA A 100 -11.77 -17.21 19.06
C ALA A 100 -12.62 -15.95 19.26
N ILE A 101 -13.40 -15.58 18.24
CA ILE A 101 -14.45 -14.54 18.31
C ILE A 101 -15.59 -14.91 17.37
N SER A 102 -16.84 -14.65 17.76
CA SER A 102 -17.97 -14.76 16.82
C SER A 102 -17.98 -13.59 15.84
N GLU A 103 -18.50 -13.83 14.63
CA GLU A 103 -18.67 -12.77 13.64
C GLU A 103 -19.56 -11.62 14.17
N SER A 104 -20.61 -11.95 14.94
CA SER A 104 -21.50 -10.97 15.56
C SER A 104 -20.75 -10.06 16.54
N ASN A 105 -19.91 -10.62 17.40
CA ASN A 105 -19.12 -9.85 18.36
C ASN A 105 -18.09 -8.97 17.65
N TRP A 106 -17.46 -9.49 16.59
CA TRP A 106 -16.56 -8.69 15.76
C TRP A 106 -17.27 -7.49 15.11
N ARG A 107 -18.47 -7.70 14.55
CA ARG A 107 -19.28 -6.63 13.94
C ARG A 107 -19.61 -5.50 14.94
N VAL A 108 -19.89 -5.84 16.19
CA VAL A 108 -20.14 -4.84 17.24
C VAL A 108 -18.87 -4.04 17.56
N ILE A 109 -17.71 -4.68 17.54
CA ILE A 109 -16.42 -4.01 17.83
C ILE A 109 -16.00 -3.07 16.69
N ILE A 110 -16.17 -3.46 15.43
CA ILE A 110 -15.74 -2.64 14.27
C ILE A 110 -16.67 -1.48 13.94
N THR A 111 -17.88 -1.47 14.50
CA THR A 111 -18.86 -0.38 14.30
C THR A 111 -18.63 0.79 15.25
N GLN A 112 -17.72 0.66 16.22
CA GLN A 112 -17.34 1.76 17.07
C GLN A 112 -16.57 2.82 16.26
N PRO A 113 -16.97 4.10 16.35
CA PRO A 113 -16.28 5.17 15.66
C PRO A 113 -14.87 5.33 16.22
N LEU A 114 -13.89 5.34 15.32
CA LEU A 114 -12.49 5.57 15.62
C LEU A 114 -12.03 6.79 14.84
N TYR A 115 -11.25 7.64 15.51
CA TYR A 115 -10.72 8.86 14.93
C TYR A 115 -9.20 8.80 14.88
N ASP A 116 -8.64 9.39 13.82
CA ASP A 116 -7.20 9.64 13.71
C ASP A 116 -6.81 10.91 14.48
N ASP A 117 -5.51 11.20 14.52
CA ASP A 117 -4.96 12.37 15.24
C ASP A 117 -5.41 13.72 14.63
N ARG A 118 -6.12 13.69 13.49
CA ARG A 118 -6.69 14.85 12.79
C ARG A 118 -8.22 14.82 12.77
N GLU A 119 -8.84 14.06 13.68
CA GLU A 119 -10.30 13.92 13.84
C GLU A 119 -11.04 13.32 12.62
N ASN A 120 -10.33 12.64 11.72
CA ASN A 120 -10.95 11.93 10.59
C ASN A 120 -11.40 10.54 11.00
N TYR A 121 -12.51 10.09 10.42
CA TYR A 121 -13.04 8.76 10.65
C TYR A 121 -12.08 7.69 10.10
N ILE A 122 -11.69 6.74 10.95
CA ILE A 122 -10.83 5.62 10.55
C ILE A 122 -11.70 4.54 9.91
N LEU A 123 -11.28 4.12 8.72
CA LEU A 123 -11.94 3.05 8.00
C LEU A 123 -11.61 1.70 8.67
N MET A 124 -12.64 1.02 9.17
CA MET A 124 -12.52 -0.25 9.88
C MET A 124 -13.22 -1.42 9.17
N LYS A 125 -14.05 -1.12 8.16
CA LYS A 125 -14.79 -2.15 7.43
C LYS A 125 -13.85 -2.87 6.47
N GLN A 126 -13.60 -4.15 6.73
CA GLN A 126 -12.65 -4.98 5.98
C GLN A 126 -12.87 -4.95 4.46
N SER A 127 -14.11 -5.06 3.99
CA SER A 127 -14.39 -5.05 2.54
C SER A 127 -14.02 -3.71 1.89
N THR A 128 -14.27 -2.60 2.59
CA THR A 128 -13.92 -1.27 2.08
C THR A 128 -12.41 -1.05 2.12
N ILE A 129 -11.74 -1.50 3.19
CA ILE A 129 -10.27 -1.48 3.28
C ILE A 129 -9.67 -2.25 2.11
N GLU A 130 -10.19 -3.43 1.82
CA GLU A 130 -9.68 -4.26 0.73
C GLU A 130 -9.82 -3.58 -0.63
N THR A 131 -10.99 -2.99 -0.93
CA THR A 131 -11.20 -2.20 -2.15
C THR A 131 -10.22 -1.03 -2.24
N VAL A 132 -10.02 -0.28 -1.15
CA VAL A 132 -9.05 0.82 -1.13
C VAL A 132 -7.64 0.31 -1.42
N ILE A 133 -7.23 -0.80 -0.81
CA ILE A 133 -5.91 -1.40 -1.06
C ILE A 133 -5.77 -1.82 -2.53
N GLU A 134 -6.79 -2.48 -3.12
CA GLU A 134 -6.78 -2.86 -4.54
C GLU A 134 -6.61 -1.66 -5.46
N ASP A 135 -7.37 -0.59 -5.20
CA ASP A 135 -7.30 0.64 -5.98
C ASP A 135 -5.93 1.29 -5.88
N GLN A 136 -5.33 1.37 -4.68
CA GLN A 136 -4.00 1.96 -4.51
C GLN A 136 -2.90 1.13 -5.14
N LEU A 137 -2.94 -0.21 -5.00
CA LEU A 137 -1.98 -1.09 -5.67
C LEU A 137 -2.07 -0.98 -7.20
N LYS A 138 -3.28 -0.81 -7.75
CA LYS A 138 -3.47 -0.55 -9.17
C LYS A 138 -2.84 0.77 -9.59
N ILE A 139 -3.02 1.84 -8.82
CA ILE A 139 -2.39 3.15 -9.08
C ILE A 139 -0.87 3.03 -9.08
N LEU A 140 -0.29 2.32 -8.10
CA LEU A 140 1.16 2.11 -8.02
C LEU A 140 1.70 1.29 -9.20
N SER A 141 0.94 0.31 -9.66
CA SER A 141 1.26 -0.46 -10.88
C SER A 141 1.24 0.42 -12.14
N GLU A 142 0.24 1.30 -12.27
CA GLU A 142 0.18 2.28 -13.36
C GLU A 142 1.35 3.28 -13.30
N GLN A 143 1.75 3.70 -12.09
CA GLN A 143 2.91 4.56 -11.89
C GLN A 143 4.22 3.85 -12.27
N GLN A 144 4.36 2.54 -12.04
CA GLN A 144 5.54 1.77 -12.44
C GLN A 144 5.79 1.86 -13.95
N SER A 145 4.75 1.72 -14.77
CA SER A 145 4.88 1.83 -16.22
C SER A 145 5.47 3.19 -16.61
N LEU A 146 5.01 4.25 -15.96
CA LEU A 146 5.50 5.60 -16.23
C LEU A 146 6.95 5.77 -15.79
N LEU A 147 7.30 5.33 -14.59
CA LEU A 147 8.67 5.43 -14.08
C LEU A 147 9.66 4.68 -14.98
N ASN A 148 9.26 3.53 -15.55
CA ASN A 148 10.06 2.80 -16.53
C ASN A 148 10.27 3.61 -17.82
N ASP A 149 9.22 4.27 -18.34
CA ASP A 149 9.35 5.15 -19.50
C ASP A 149 10.29 6.34 -19.20
N PHE A 150 10.15 6.94 -18.00
CA PHE A 150 11.03 8.01 -17.52
C PHE A 150 12.49 7.56 -17.44
N ARG A 151 12.74 6.38 -16.89
CA ARG A 151 14.09 5.80 -16.80
C ARG A 151 14.72 5.68 -18.19
N ARG A 152 13.99 5.09 -19.14
CA ARG A 152 14.48 4.91 -20.51
C ARG A 152 14.87 6.24 -21.15
N ILE A 153 14.04 7.27 -21.00
CA ILE A 153 14.32 8.61 -21.54
C ILE A 153 15.60 9.19 -20.91
N LEU A 154 15.74 9.11 -19.59
CA LEU A 154 16.92 9.65 -18.89
C LEU A 154 18.21 8.89 -19.26
N GLU A 155 18.12 7.57 -19.45
CA GLU A 155 19.24 6.76 -19.93
C GLU A 155 19.64 7.17 -21.36
N GLU A 156 18.69 7.30 -22.28
CA GLU A 156 18.92 7.77 -23.65
C GLU A 156 19.59 9.15 -23.68
N GLU A 157 19.18 10.08 -22.82
CA GLU A 157 19.84 11.40 -22.69
C GLU A 157 21.26 11.31 -22.12
N GLY A 158 21.48 10.43 -21.15
CA GLY A 158 22.80 10.16 -20.60
C GLY A 158 23.78 9.61 -21.65
N TYR A 159 23.29 8.84 -22.61
CA TYR A 159 24.06 8.32 -23.75
C TYR A 159 24.22 9.35 -24.88
N ALA A 160 23.19 10.13 -25.20
CA ALA A 160 23.18 11.05 -26.34
C ALA A 160 23.86 12.40 -26.04
N GLY A 161 23.93 12.83 -24.78
CA GLY A 161 24.54 14.12 -24.40
C GLY A 161 23.74 15.36 -24.81
N PHE A 162 22.50 15.20 -25.31
CA PHE A 162 21.63 16.31 -25.73
C PHE A 162 20.31 16.34 -24.95
N PRO A 163 19.97 17.45 -24.27
CA PRO A 163 18.78 17.57 -23.40
C PRO A 163 17.46 17.96 -24.13
N GLU A 164 17.45 18.03 -25.47
CA GLU A 164 16.34 18.66 -26.23
C GLU A 164 15.08 17.78 -26.38
N SER A 165 15.13 16.49 -26.03
CA SER A 165 14.01 15.56 -26.25
C SER A 165 13.01 15.46 -25.09
N ARG A 166 13.36 15.94 -23.89
CA ARG A 166 12.52 15.80 -22.67
C ARG A 166 11.15 16.47 -22.78
N HIS A 167 11.08 17.72 -23.25
CA HIS A 167 9.83 18.49 -23.22
C HIS A 167 8.75 17.94 -24.19
N HIS A 168 9.15 17.43 -25.35
CA HIS A 168 8.21 16.92 -26.34
C HIS A 168 7.65 15.54 -25.96
N VAL A 169 8.49 14.64 -25.43
CA VAL A 169 8.07 13.30 -24.99
C VAL A 169 7.22 13.39 -23.71
N PHE A 170 7.57 14.29 -22.77
CA PHE A 170 6.77 14.52 -21.57
C PHE A 170 5.41 15.15 -21.85
N GLY A 171 5.29 16.02 -22.87
CA GLY A 171 4.00 16.55 -23.31
C GLY A 171 3.03 15.48 -23.82
N GLN A 172 3.55 14.45 -24.51
CA GLN A 172 2.72 13.34 -24.99
C GLN A 172 2.24 12.43 -23.86
N LEU A 173 3.11 12.09 -22.89
CA LEU A 173 2.76 11.31 -21.70
C LEU A 173 1.78 12.06 -20.76
N GLN A 174 1.83 13.40 -20.70
CA GLN A 174 0.88 14.22 -19.93
C GLN A 174 -0.57 14.08 -20.41
N SER A 175 -0.80 14.05 -21.73
CA SER A 175 -2.14 14.01 -22.31
C SER A 175 -2.88 12.68 -22.07
N ALA A 176 -2.13 11.58 -21.99
CA ALA A 176 -2.69 10.24 -21.77
C ALA A 176 -3.09 9.98 -20.30
N ASN A 177 -2.46 10.67 -19.35
CA ASN A 177 -2.55 10.31 -17.93
C ASN A 177 -3.42 11.25 -17.07
N LYS A 178 -3.49 12.53 -17.43
CA LYS A 178 -4.33 13.52 -16.73
C LYS A 178 -5.82 13.14 -16.72
N ARG A 179 -6.31 12.45 -17.76
CA ARG A 179 -7.70 11.98 -17.86
C ARG A 179 -8.05 10.82 -16.92
N LYS A 180 -7.07 10.10 -16.34
CA LYS A 180 -7.32 8.93 -15.48
C LYS A 180 -7.26 9.24 -13.98
N LEU A 181 -6.36 10.14 -13.56
CA LEU A 181 -6.14 10.46 -12.13
C LEU A 181 -7.16 11.44 -11.54
N GLU A 182 -7.73 12.35 -12.35
CA GLU A 182 -8.73 13.33 -11.88
C GLU A 182 -10.09 12.69 -11.50
N MET A 183 -10.31 11.42 -11.86
CA MET A 183 -11.56 10.69 -11.59
C MET A 183 -11.51 9.85 -10.30
N THR A 184 -10.33 9.49 -9.78
CA THR A 184 -10.19 8.58 -8.63
C THR A 184 -9.91 9.29 -7.30
N ALA A 185 -9.26 10.45 -7.29
CA ALA A 185 -8.90 11.16 -6.06
C ALA A 185 -10.10 11.84 -5.35
N LYS A 186 -11.11 12.31 -6.10
CA LYS A 186 -12.32 12.93 -5.52
C LYS A 186 -13.26 11.93 -4.86
N ASP A 187 -13.24 10.66 -5.30
CA ASP A 187 -14.18 9.64 -4.83
C ASP A 187 -13.67 8.86 -3.61
N ALA A 188 -12.35 8.82 -3.38
CA ALA A 188 -11.75 8.09 -2.26
C ALA A 188 -11.80 8.84 -0.92
N ILE A 189 -11.98 10.17 -0.95
CA ILE A 189 -12.03 11.03 0.26
C ILE A 189 -13.48 11.33 0.68
N CYS A 190 -14.46 11.13 -0.20
CA CYS A 190 -15.87 11.46 0.03
C CYS A 190 -16.79 10.24 0.26
N ARG A 191 -16.26 9.04 0.49
CA ARG A 191 -17.01 7.82 0.84
C ARG A 191 -16.58 7.27 2.20
#